data_AF-A0A956KUJ7-F1
#
_entry.id   AF-A0A956KUJ7-F1
#
_cell.length_a   1.000
_cell.length_b   1.000
_cell.length_c   1.000
_cell.angle_alpha   90.00
_cell.angle_beta   90.00
_cell.angle_gamma   90.00
#
_symmetry.space_group_name_H-M   'P 1'
#
loop_
_entity.id
_entity.type
_entity.pdbx_description
1 polymer ?
#
loop_
_entity_poly.entity_id
_entity_poly.type
_entity_poly.pdbx_seq_one_letter_code
_entity_poly.pdbx_strand_id
1 'polypeptide(L)'
;MRWLDGFTTLGVLILAASCADDGLAPADTDASTSGQVTSTNATTDNGGSVDGGTTGAETQGGSTTASSPTSTGDEGPGSTGDTGPLPPSMCTGPRDCVLVNDCCECAASHVDDVVECPLDCDVPMCDALGIPDIGLTCEDGECGLEERNCADGLVVCDSLTPECPEGTLPEVTPAGDCWTGACIPLDACGQVPSCKFCDEDEACVELQYPLGSAFRCDPLPKACDGTPTCACLPPQTCAAPLDTCADAGGLVQCSCIAC
;
A
#
# COMPACT_ATOMS: atom_id res chain seq x y z
N MET A 1 -56.24 12.00 -19.03
CA MET A 1 -55.94 12.98 -17.96
C MET A 1 -54.43 12.85 -17.70
N ARG A 2 -53.51 13.51 -18.40
CA ARG A 2 -53.21 14.95 -18.52
C ARG A 2 -53.20 15.67 -17.17
N TRP A 3 -52.04 15.65 -16.52
CA TRP A 3 -51.56 16.70 -15.63
C TRP A 3 -50.13 17.03 -16.05
N LEU A 4 -49.97 18.28 -16.49
CA LEU A 4 -48.74 18.96 -16.85
C LEU A 4 -48.38 19.92 -15.70
N ASP A 5 -47.13 20.35 -15.74
CA ASP A 5 -46.58 21.61 -15.22
C ASP A 5 -46.07 21.70 -13.78
N GLY A 6 -44.75 21.93 -13.70
CA GLY A 6 -44.26 23.16 -13.08
C GLY A 6 -43.42 23.00 -11.83
N PHE A 7 -42.12 22.77 -11.97
CA PHE A 7 -41.15 23.16 -10.94
C PHE A 7 -40.03 24.04 -11.53
N THR A 8 -40.36 25.32 -11.49
CA THR A 8 -39.53 26.49 -11.17
C THR A 8 -38.02 26.27 -11.02
N THR A 9 -37.30 26.83 -11.98
CA THR A 9 -35.86 27.12 -11.95
C THR A 9 -35.54 28.08 -10.81
N LEU A 10 -34.87 27.61 -9.77
CA LEU A 10 -34.28 28.44 -8.73
C LEU A 10 -32.86 28.81 -9.17
N GLY A 11 -32.72 30.02 -9.73
CA GLY A 11 -31.43 30.61 -10.04
C GLY A 11 -30.70 30.97 -8.75
N VAL A 12 -29.59 30.29 -8.50
CA VAL A 12 -28.63 30.66 -7.44
C VAL A 12 -27.73 31.74 -8.01
N LEU A 13 -27.90 32.95 -7.49
CA LEU A 13 -27.09 34.12 -7.74
C LEU A 13 -25.81 34.01 -6.89
N ILE A 14 -24.68 33.63 -7.48
CA ILE A 14 -23.38 33.66 -6.79
C ILE A 14 -22.85 35.09 -6.84
N LEU A 15 -22.80 35.74 -5.68
CA LEU A 15 -22.05 36.99 -5.46
C LEU A 15 -20.55 36.68 -5.57
N ALA A 16 -19.88 37.29 -6.54
CA ALA A 16 -18.43 37.41 -6.57
C ALA A 16 -17.99 38.47 -5.54
N ALA A 17 -17.35 38.03 -4.46
CA ALA A 17 -16.58 38.91 -3.59
C ALA A 17 -15.13 38.94 -4.09
N SER A 18 -14.79 39.98 -4.84
CA SER A 18 -13.42 40.32 -5.21
C SER A 18 -12.74 41.02 -4.03
N CYS A 19 -11.73 40.40 -3.43
CA CYS A 19 -10.73 41.07 -2.62
C CYS A 19 -9.47 41.30 -3.47
N ALA A 20 -9.32 42.53 -3.94
CA ALA A 20 -8.07 43.13 -4.36
C ALA A 20 -7.56 44.07 -3.26
N ASP A 21 -6.32 44.55 -3.40
CA ASP A 21 -5.56 45.50 -2.57
C ASP A 21 -4.89 44.88 -1.33
N ASP A 22 -3.64 45.18 -0.97
CA ASP A 22 -2.52 45.96 -1.53
C ASP A 22 -1.31 45.53 -0.65
N GLY A 23 -0.15 45.17 -1.21
CA GLY A 23 0.98 46.10 -1.25
C GLY A 23 1.55 46.48 0.12
N LEU A 24 2.75 45.98 0.46
CA LEU A 24 3.93 46.76 0.91
C LEU A 24 4.93 45.88 1.68
N ALA A 25 6.13 45.73 1.10
CA ALA A 25 7.35 45.37 1.83
C ALA A 25 7.76 46.50 2.80
N PRO A 26 8.56 46.18 3.83
CA PRO A 26 9.95 46.61 3.72
C PRO A 26 10.97 45.54 4.09
N ALA A 27 12.18 45.77 3.56
CA ALA A 27 13.42 45.08 3.89
C ALA A 27 13.94 45.48 5.29
N ASP A 28 14.52 44.51 6.00
CA ASP A 28 15.56 44.68 7.03
C ASP A 28 16.39 43.37 7.03
N THR A 29 17.61 43.34 6.49
CA THR A 29 18.90 43.80 7.05
C THR A 29 19.35 43.00 8.29
N ASP A 30 20.31 42.10 8.03
CA ASP A 30 21.41 41.59 8.88
C ASP A 30 21.20 41.20 10.36
N ALA A 31 21.51 39.93 10.67
CA ALA A 31 22.44 39.61 11.76
C ALA A 31 23.01 38.18 11.61
N SER A 32 24.25 38.11 11.15
CA SER A 32 25.15 36.97 11.31
C SER A 32 25.28 36.59 12.78
N THR A 33 24.98 35.33 13.14
CA THR A 33 25.43 34.73 14.40
C THR A 33 26.08 33.39 14.10
N SER A 34 27.40 33.43 13.98
CA SER A 34 28.29 32.28 14.04
C SER A 34 28.27 31.67 15.45
N GLY A 35 27.40 30.68 15.65
CA GLY A 35 27.39 29.80 16.80
C GLY A 35 28.27 28.58 16.56
N GLN A 36 29.51 28.65 17.03
CA GLN A 36 30.46 27.55 17.14
C GLN A 36 29.90 26.48 18.10
N VAL A 37 29.55 25.29 17.61
CA VAL A 37 29.33 24.12 18.45
C VAL A 37 30.55 23.22 18.33
N THR A 38 31.42 23.34 19.32
CA THR A 38 32.49 22.39 19.63
C THR A 38 31.84 21.11 20.12
N SER A 39 31.77 20.07 19.28
CA SER A 39 31.41 18.73 19.74
C SER A 39 32.70 17.99 20.13
N THR A 40 32.85 17.85 21.44
CA THR A 40 33.97 17.20 22.12
C THR A 40 33.85 15.68 21.93
N ASN A 41 34.91 15.06 21.41
CA ASN A 41 35.15 13.63 21.52
C ASN A 41 34.98 13.19 22.99
N ALA A 42 34.01 12.32 23.26
CA ALA A 42 33.97 11.50 24.46
C ALA A 42 33.94 10.03 24.05
N THR A 43 35.14 9.45 23.94
CA THR A 43 35.36 8.01 24.01
C THR A 43 34.96 7.56 25.42
N THR A 44 33.88 6.79 25.54
CA THR A 44 33.60 6.02 26.75
C THR A 44 33.51 4.55 26.37
N ASP A 45 34.68 3.92 26.50
CA ASP A 45 34.82 2.52 26.84
C ASP A 45 33.94 2.19 28.04
N ASN A 46 33.13 1.14 27.93
CA ASN A 46 32.82 0.29 29.07
C ASN A 46 32.49 -1.12 28.56
N GLY A 47 33.52 -1.96 28.60
CA GLY A 47 33.38 -3.40 28.48
C GLY A 47 32.48 -3.95 29.59
N GLY A 48 31.48 -4.70 29.18
CA GLY A 48 30.61 -5.49 30.04
C GLY A 48 30.49 -6.89 29.46
N SER A 49 31.50 -7.72 29.74
CA SER A 49 31.44 -9.17 29.56
C SER A 49 30.39 -9.74 30.53
N VAL A 50 29.36 -10.38 29.99
CA VAL A 50 28.51 -11.32 30.72
C VAL A 50 28.45 -12.62 29.93
N ASP A 51 29.37 -13.49 30.33
CA ASP A 51 29.38 -14.92 30.09
C ASP A 51 28.39 -15.56 31.09
N GLY A 52 27.55 -16.49 30.64
CA GLY A 52 26.76 -17.30 31.57
C GLY A 52 25.43 -17.86 31.04
N GLY A 53 25.42 -19.17 30.76
CA GLY A 53 24.33 -20.00 31.28
C GLY A 53 23.51 -20.79 30.27
N THR A 54 24.02 -21.98 29.97
CA THR A 54 23.36 -23.16 29.37
C THR A 54 22.12 -23.64 30.16
N THR A 55 21.10 -24.16 29.44
CA THR A 55 20.17 -25.30 29.71
C THR A 55 18.84 -24.96 28.99
N GLY A 56 18.28 -25.71 28.05
CA GLY A 56 18.06 -27.15 28.03
C GLY A 56 16.56 -27.40 28.22
N ALA A 57 15.79 -27.58 27.13
CA ALA A 57 14.48 -28.23 27.15
C ALA A 57 14.10 -28.70 25.73
N GLU A 58 14.36 -29.98 25.47
CA GLU A 58 13.71 -30.73 24.40
C GLU A 58 12.20 -30.78 24.68
N THR A 59 11.36 -30.42 23.70
CA THR A 59 9.93 -30.77 23.74
C THR A 59 9.58 -31.63 22.54
N GLN A 60 9.17 -32.83 22.92
CA GLN A 60 8.80 -33.98 22.13
C GLN A 60 7.29 -33.96 21.86
N GLY A 61 6.90 -34.35 20.64
CA GLY A 61 5.68 -35.12 20.39
C GLY A 61 4.36 -34.36 20.24
N GLY A 62 3.82 -34.36 19.02
CA GLY A 62 2.46 -33.93 18.74
C GLY A 62 2.02 -34.25 17.31
N SER A 63 2.05 -35.53 16.94
CA SER A 63 1.45 -36.00 15.68
C SER A 63 -0.07 -36.07 15.87
N THR A 64 -0.82 -35.23 15.17
CA THR A 64 -2.27 -35.36 15.04
C THR A 64 -2.63 -35.61 13.58
N THR A 65 -2.89 -36.87 13.29
CA THR A 65 -3.60 -37.35 12.12
C THR A 65 -5.03 -36.79 12.13
N ALA A 66 -5.36 -35.93 11.16
CA ALA A 66 -6.74 -35.52 10.90
C ALA A 66 -7.17 -36.06 9.54
N SER A 67 -8.19 -36.89 9.57
CA SER A 67 -8.74 -37.66 8.46
C SER A 67 -9.39 -36.78 7.41
N SER A 68 -9.12 -37.12 6.15
CA SER A 68 -9.78 -36.62 4.96
C SER A 68 -11.28 -36.96 4.94
N PRO A 69 -12.17 -36.03 4.55
CA PRO A 69 -13.44 -36.37 3.95
C PRO A 69 -13.25 -36.64 2.45
N THR A 70 -13.76 -37.79 2.03
CA THR A 70 -13.88 -38.24 0.64
C THR A 70 -14.95 -37.42 -0.07
N SER A 71 -14.57 -36.62 -1.07
CA SER A 71 -15.51 -35.99 -2.00
C SER A 71 -15.42 -36.68 -3.35
N THR A 72 -16.41 -37.50 -3.63
CA THR A 72 -16.69 -38.14 -4.91
C THR A 72 -17.41 -37.17 -5.85
N GLY A 73 -16.83 -36.96 -7.04
CA GLY A 73 -17.56 -36.74 -8.29
C GLY A 73 -17.75 -35.29 -8.75
N ASP A 74 -17.04 -34.92 -9.82
CA ASP A 74 -17.68 -34.44 -11.06
C ASP A 74 -16.66 -34.51 -12.22
N GLU A 75 -16.93 -35.38 -13.19
CA GLU A 75 -16.09 -35.61 -14.39
C GLU A 75 -16.44 -34.56 -15.45
N GLY A 76 -15.77 -33.40 -15.41
CA GLY A 76 -15.81 -32.40 -16.48
C GLY A 76 -14.89 -32.78 -17.65
N PRO A 77 -15.25 -32.45 -18.91
CA PRO A 77 -14.46 -32.84 -20.09
C PRO A 77 -13.07 -32.17 -20.06
N GLY A 78 -12.05 -33.01 -20.07
CA GLY A 78 -10.65 -32.62 -19.99
C GLY A 78 -10.25 -31.67 -21.12
N SER A 79 -9.88 -30.45 -20.75
CA SER A 79 -8.97 -29.64 -21.55
C SER A 79 -7.57 -30.22 -21.32
N THR A 80 -7.04 -30.93 -22.31
CA THR A 80 -5.60 -31.18 -22.43
C THR A 80 -4.90 -29.85 -22.68
N GLY A 81 -4.79 -29.05 -21.62
CA GLY A 81 -3.92 -27.90 -21.55
C GLY A 81 -2.49 -28.42 -21.47
N ASP A 82 -1.68 -27.96 -22.43
CA ASP A 82 -0.25 -28.20 -22.51
C ASP A 82 0.40 -27.71 -21.19
N THR A 83 0.66 -28.60 -20.24
CA THR A 83 1.49 -28.31 -19.07
C THR A 83 2.94 -28.29 -19.52
N GLY A 84 3.29 -27.30 -20.35
CA GLY A 84 4.67 -26.91 -20.51
C GLY A 84 5.28 -26.71 -19.12
N PRO A 85 6.59 -26.96 -18.93
CA PRO A 85 7.25 -26.66 -17.67
C PRO A 85 6.87 -25.25 -17.25
N LEU A 86 6.25 -25.10 -16.07
CA LEU A 86 6.06 -23.78 -15.48
C LEU A 86 7.43 -23.09 -15.47
N PRO A 87 7.51 -21.80 -15.83
CA PRO A 87 8.76 -21.08 -15.68
C PRO A 87 9.23 -21.24 -14.22
N PRO A 88 10.52 -21.48 -13.99
CA PRO A 88 11.05 -21.92 -12.68
C PRO A 88 10.96 -20.88 -11.55
N SER A 89 10.18 -19.82 -11.69
CA SER A 89 10.18 -18.62 -10.85
C SER A 89 8.80 -18.24 -10.29
N MET A 90 7.79 -19.12 -10.40
CA MET A 90 6.46 -18.82 -9.89
C MET A 90 6.30 -19.26 -8.43
N CYS A 91 5.94 -18.32 -7.55
CA CYS A 91 5.62 -18.66 -6.16
C CYS A 91 4.25 -19.38 -6.07
N THR A 92 4.08 -20.24 -5.06
CA THR A 92 2.79 -20.86 -4.72
C THR A 92 2.23 -20.37 -3.40
N GLY A 93 3.07 -19.70 -2.60
CA GLY A 93 2.71 -19.03 -1.38
C GLY A 93 3.85 -18.15 -0.88
N PRO A 94 3.63 -17.39 0.21
CA PRO A 94 4.60 -16.42 0.71
C PRO A 94 5.91 -17.05 1.24
N ARG A 95 5.94 -18.38 1.43
CA ARG A 95 7.14 -19.13 1.82
C ARG A 95 8.12 -19.37 0.67
N ASP A 96 7.66 -19.22 -0.56
CA ASP A 96 8.49 -19.33 -1.77
C ASP A 96 9.10 -17.96 -2.12
N CYS A 97 8.80 -16.93 -1.33
CA CYS A 97 9.31 -15.59 -1.47
C CYS A 97 10.34 -15.29 -0.38
N VAL A 98 11.31 -14.46 -0.72
CA VAL A 98 12.29 -13.90 0.20
C VAL A 98 12.35 -12.38 0.04
N LEU A 99 12.61 -11.71 1.16
CA LEU A 99 12.86 -10.28 1.16
C LEU A 99 14.30 -10.04 0.72
N VAL A 100 14.46 -9.38 -0.42
CA VAL A 100 15.75 -8.86 -0.88
C VAL A 100 15.94 -7.50 -0.22
N ASN A 101 16.97 -7.40 0.62
CA ASN A 101 17.28 -6.21 1.43
C ASN A 101 18.77 -5.83 1.39
N ASP A 102 19.58 -6.62 0.69
CA ASP A 102 21.03 -6.57 0.58
C ASP A 102 21.52 -5.93 -0.74
N CYS A 103 20.59 -5.51 -1.60
CA CYS A 103 20.82 -5.00 -2.95
C CYS A 103 20.55 -3.50 -3.14
N CYS A 104 20.47 -2.74 -2.04
CA CYS A 104 20.03 -1.33 -2.06
C CYS A 104 18.61 -1.19 -2.62
N GLU A 105 17.87 -2.29 -2.56
CA GLU A 105 16.50 -2.43 -3.00
C GLU A 105 15.76 -3.15 -1.88
N CYS A 106 14.50 -2.78 -1.68
CA CYS A 106 13.60 -3.46 -0.77
C CYS A 106 12.50 -4.09 -1.63
N ALA A 107 12.68 -5.35 -1.98
CA ALA A 107 11.79 -6.04 -2.91
C ALA A 107 11.56 -7.49 -2.47
N ALA A 108 10.43 -8.05 -2.89
CA ALA A 108 10.20 -9.48 -2.76
C ALA A 108 10.73 -10.18 -4.02
N SER A 109 11.41 -11.32 -3.84
CA SER A 109 11.85 -12.17 -4.95
C SER A 109 11.55 -13.63 -4.64
N HIS A 110 11.44 -14.45 -5.68
CA HIS A 110 11.35 -15.90 -5.51
C HIS A 110 12.68 -16.44 -4.95
N VAL A 111 12.60 -17.47 -4.10
CA VAL A 111 13.78 -18.10 -3.45
C VAL A 111 14.87 -18.54 -4.45
N ASP A 112 14.49 -18.89 -5.67
CA ASP A 112 15.40 -19.38 -6.71
C ASP A 112 15.99 -18.26 -7.59
N ASP A 113 15.45 -17.04 -7.51
CA ASP A 113 15.84 -15.89 -8.36
C ASP A 113 16.70 -14.86 -7.61
N VAL A 114 17.15 -15.18 -6.40
CA VAL A 114 18.00 -14.30 -5.60
C VAL A 114 19.36 -14.17 -6.27
N VAL A 115 19.61 -13.01 -6.87
CA VAL A 115 20.90 -12.66 -7.44
C VAL A 115 21.79 -12.14 -6.32
N GLU A 116 22.99 -12.73 -6.15
CA GLU A 116 23.99 -12.19 -5.24
C GLU A 116 24.36 -10.77 -5.66
N CYS A 117 24.12 -9.79 -4.78
CA CYS A 117 24.42 -8.41 -5.09
C CYS A 117 25.92 -8.12 -5.06
N PRO A 118 26.48 -7.54 -6.14
CA PRO A 118 27.90 -7.20 -6.19
C PRO A 118 28.24 -5.92 -5.40
N LEU A 119 27.22 -5.22 -4.90
CA LEU A 119 27.35 -3.97 -4.15
C LEU A 119 27.00 -4.24 -2.69
N ASP A 120 27.91 -3.86 -1.79
CA ASP A 120 27.62 -3.78 -0.37
C ASP A 120 26.89 -2.46 -0.09
N CYS A 121 25.65 -2.54 0.37
CA CYS A 121 24.88 -1.38 0.80
C CYS A 121 25.21 -1.04 2.24
N ASP A 122 25.51 0.24 2.53
CA ASP A 122 25.91 0.68 3.88
C ASP A 122 24.79 0.45 4.92
N VAL A 123 23.53 0.48 4.47
CA VAL A 123 22.33 0.24 5.27
C VAL A 123 21.36 -0.62 4.45
N PRO A 124 20.71 -1.64 5.04
CA PRO A 124 19.68 -2.40 4.36
C PRO A 124 18.50 -1.50 3.95
N MET A 125 18.05 -1.61 2.71
CA MET A 125 17.11 -0.65 2.13
C MET A 125 15.75 -0.67 2.83
N CYS A 126 15.24 -1.84 3.20
CA CYS A 126 13.98 -1.95 3.95
C CYS A 126 14.05 -1.27 5.32
N ASP A 127 15.21 -1.34 5.99
CA ASP A 127 15.43 -0.64 7.27
C ASP A 127 15.45 0.87 7.05
N ALA A 128 16.10 1.33 5.99
CA ALA A 128 16.15 2.74 5.62
C ALA A 128 14.76 3.30 5.25
N LEU A 129 13.89 2.46 4.68
CA LEU A 129 12.49 2.78 4.37
C LEU A 129 11.55 2.63 5.59
N GLY A 130 12.07 2.18 6.74
CA GLY A 130 11.26 2.01 7.96
C GLY A 130 10.31 0.82 7.92
N ILE A 131 10.57 -0.16 7.05
CA ILE A 131 9.76 -1.37 6.87
C ILE A 131 10.58 -2.66 7.07
N PRO A 132 11.29 -2.81 8.20
CA PRO A 132 12.19 -3.96 8.45
C PRO A 132 11.46 -5.31 8.49
N ASP A 133 10.18 -5.29 8.88
CA ASP A 133 9.35 -6.48 9.10
C ASP A 133 8.12 -6.49 8.16
N ILE A 134 8.32 -6.08 6.91
CA ILE A 134 7.25 -6.17 5.90
C ILE A 134 6.95 -7.63 5.59
N GLY A 135 5.65 -7.97 5.54
CA GLY A 135 5.22 -9.29 5.13
C GLY A 135 5.55 -9.55 3.66
N LEU A 136 5.58 -10.81 3.27
CA LEU A 136 5.69 -11.22 1.86
C LEU A 136 4.36 -11.83 1.45
N THR A 137 3.94 -11.56 0.22
CA THR A 137 2.77 -12.15 -0.41
C THR A 137 3.16 -12.84 -1.72
N CYS A 138 2.33 -13.78 -2.15
CA CYS A 138 2.45 -14.42 -3.45
C CYS A 138 1.12 -14.24 -4.16
N GLU A 139 1.09 -13.37 -5.16
CA GLU A 139 -0.12 -13.00 -5.90
C GLU A 139 0.10 -13.32 -7.38
N ASP A 140 -0.80 -14.12 -7.95
CA ASP A 140 -0.73 -14.58 -9.34
C ASP A 140 0.61 -15.21 -9.77
N GLY A 141 1.34 -15.77 -8.81
CA GLY A 141 2.64 -16.42 -9.01
C GLY A 141 3.84 -15.48 -8.93
N GLU A 142 3.61 -14.20 -8.58
CA GLU A 142 4.64 -13.20 -8.37
C GLU A 142 4.81 -12.90 -6.89
N CYS A 143 6.06 -12.78 -6.44
CA CYS A 143 6.38 -12.40 -5.07
C CYS A 143 6.21 -10.89 -4.91
N GLY A 144 5.37 -10.49 -3.95
CA GLY A 144 5.13 -9.09 -3.59
C GLY A 144 5.44 -8.82 -2.12
N LEU A 145 5.58 -7.54 -1.79
CA LEU A 145 5.55 -7.10 -0.39
C LEU A 145 4.09 -7.02 0.06
N GLU A 146 3.82 -7.30 1.34
CA GLU A 146 2.49 -7.13 1.91
C GLU A 146 2.11 -5.65 1.87
N GLU A 147 0.98 -5.34 1.21
CA GLU A 147 0.45 -3.98 1.17
C GLU A 147 0.10 -3.48 2.57
N ARG A 148 0.60 -2.29 2.91
CA ARG A 148 0.25 -1.64 4.17
C ARG A 148 -0.97 -0.75 4.00
N ASN A 149 -1.77 -0.66 5.07
CA ASN A 149 -2.93 0.22 5.08
C ASN A 149 -2.48 1.66 5.37
N CYS A 150 -2.62 2.54 4.39
CA CYS A 150 -2.30 3.96 4.50
C CYS A 150 -3.53 4.86 4.27
N ALA A 151 -4.73 4.32 4.49
CA ALA A 151 -6.02 4.96 4.22
C ALA A 151 -6.32 6.11 5.19
N ASP A 152 -5.78 7.30 4.93
CA ASP A 152 -5.92 8.43 5.85
C ASP A 152 -7.38 8.85 6.09
N GLY A 153 -8.22 8.78 5.05
CA GLY A 153 -9.63 9.18 5.09
C GLY A 153 -10.57 8.27 5.89
N LEU A 154 -10.09 7.12 6.36
CA LEU A 154 -10.90 6.14 7.11
C LEU A 154 -10.52 6.04 8.59
N VAL A 155 -9.47 6.73 9.02
CA VAL A 155 -8.97 6.65 10.39
C VAL A 155 -9.83 7.46 11.35
N VAL A 156 -10.28 6.84 12.43
CA VAL A 156 -11.14 7.46 13.46
C VAL A 156 -10.39 7.74 14.78
N CYS A 157 -9.08 7.97 14.70
CA CYS A 157 -8.25 8.13 15.89
C CYS A 157 -8.40 9.50 16.56
N ASP A 158 -8.35 9.52 17.89
CA ASP A 158 -8.30 10.75 18.67
C ASP A 158 -6.97 11.52 18.52
N SER A 159 -5.90 10.85 18.07
CA SER A 159 -4.61 11.48 17.82
C SER A 159 -4.56 12.14 16.45
N LEU A 160 -3.82 13.25 16.36
CA LEU A 160 -3.56 13.94 15.10
C LEU A 160 -2.82 13.02 14.11
N THR A 161 -3.12 13.17 12.82
CA THR A 161 -2.41 12.50 11.73
C THR A 161 -0.91 12.84 11.79
N PRO A 162 -0.01 11.84 11.75
CA PRO A 162 1.43 12.08 11.68
C PRO A 162 1.82 12.90 10.44
N GLU A 163 2.76 13.83 10.60
CA GLU A 163 3.35 14.55 9.48
C GLU A 163 4.43 13.68 8.82
N CYS A 164 4.16 13.21 7.60
CA CYS A 164 5.08 12.37 6.83
C CYS A 164 5.79 13.19 5.74
N PRO A 165 7.08 12.89 5.45
CA PRO A 165 7.80 13.55 4.37
C PRO A 165 7.15 13.26 3.00
N GLU A 166 7.47 14.09 2.01
CA GLU A 166 6.98 13.91 0.64
C GLU A 166 7.33 12.50 0.10
N GLY A 167 6.37 11.87 -0.56
CA GLY A 167 6.50 10.49 -1.07
C GLY A 167 6.17 9.39 -0.07
N THR A 168 5.74 9.75 1.15
CA THR A 168 5.34 8.78 2.18
C THR A 168 3.98 9.12 2.78
N LEU A 169 3.32 8.12 3.37
CA LEU A 169 2.04 8.25 4.05
C LEU A 169 2.07 7.70 5.46
N PRO A 170 1.23 8.24 6.36
CA PRO A 170 1.10 7.70 7.71
C PRO A 170 0.48 6.30 7.63
N GLU A 171 1.15 5.33 8.24
CA GLU A 171 0.64 3.98 8.33
C GLU A 171 -0.50 3.90 9.36
N VAL A 172 -1.55 3.19 8.98
CA VAL A 172 -2.70 2.85 9.81
C VAL A 172 -2.50 1.47 10.40
N THR A 173 -2.82 1.33 11.67
CA THR A 173 -2.86 0.04 12.37
C THR A 173 -3.70 -0.99 11.61
N PRO A 174 -3.43 -2.30 11.76
CA PRO A 174 -4.16 -3.34 11.05
C PRO A 174 -5.69 -3.34 11.30
N ALA A 175 -6.13 -2.78 12.43
CA ALA A 175 -7.55 -2.63 12.75
C ALA A 175 -8.21 -1.43 12.04
N GLY A 176 -7.44 -0.56 11.39
CA GLY A 176 -7.95 0.61 10.66
C GLY A 176 -8.40 1.77 11.56
N ASP A 177 -8.20 1.69 12.88
CA ASP A 177 -8.76 2.62 13.85
C ASP A 177 -7.81 3.73 14.28
N CYS A 178 -6.49 3.49 14.23
CA CYS A 178 -5.49 4.52 14.53
C CYS A 178 -4.19 4.41 13.74
N TRP A 179 -3.35 5.45 13.85
CA TRP A 179 -2.02 5.52 13.27
C TRP A 179 -1.01 4.69 14.05
N THR A 180 -0.05 4.07 13.36
CA THR A 180 1.10 3.41 14.01
C THR A 180 2.17 4.43 14.44
N GLY A 181 2.18 5.60 13.79
CA GLY A 181 3.21 6.62 13.92
C GLY A 181 4.37 6.46 12.93
N ALA A 182 4.37 5.39 12.12
CA ALA A 182 5.31 5.21 11.03
C ALA A 182 4.85 5.95 9.77
N CYS A 183 5.82 6.30 8.93
CA CYS A 183 5.59 6.82 7.58
C CYS A 183 6.13 5.82 6.59
N ILE A 184 5.28 5.35 5.67
CA ILE A 184 5.60 4.30 4.71
C ILE A 184 5.62 4.88 3.30
N PRO A 185 6.54 4.46 2.42
CA PRO A 185 6.55 4.88 1.02
C PRO A 185 5.22 4.61 0.32
N LEU A 186 4.82 5.50 -0.59
CA LEU A 186 3.58 5.35 -1.36
C LEU A 186 3.49 3.99 -2.07
N ASP A 187 4.59 3.50 -2.63
CA ASP A 187 4.63 2.24 -3.38
C ASP A 187 4.42 0.99 -2.48
N ALA A 188 4.58 1.14 -1.16
CA ALA A 188 4.31 0.08 -0.18
C ALA A 188 2.92 0.22 0.46
N CYS A 189 2.18 1.26 0.10
CA CYS A 189 0.80 1.45 0.52
C CYS A 189 -0.15 0.87 -0.53
N GLY A 190 -1.11 0.05 -0.11
CA GLY A 190 -2.17 -0.42 -1.03
C GLY A 190 -3.17 0.68 -1.43
N GLN A 191 -2.95 1.92 -0.98
CA GLN A 191 -3.82 3.07 -1.21
C GLN A 191 -2.99 4.33 -1.39
N VAL A 192 -3.46 5.21 -2.28
CA VAL A 192 -2.84 6.51 -2.59
C VAL A 192 -3.77 7.67 -2.22
N PRO A 193 -3.24 8.88 -2.01
CA PRO A 193 -4.06 10.03 -1.61
C PRO A 193 -4.94 10.57 -2.75
N SER A 194 -4.59 10.25 -3.99
CA SER A 194 -5.30 10.69 -5.19
C SER A 194 -4.80 9.95 -6.44
N CYS A 195 -5.62 9.92 -7.49
CA CYS A 195 -5.28 9.31 -8.77
C CYS A 195 -4.02 9.85 -9.47
N LYS A 196 -3.46 10.99 -9.03
CA LYS A 196 -2.24 11.57 -9.64
C LYS A 196 -0.98 10.75 -9.34
N PHE A 197 -1.07 9.81 -8.40
CA PHE A 197 0.03 8.94 -7.99
C PHE A 197 0.00 7.59 -8.69
N CYS A 198 -1.05 7.30 -9.47
CA CYS A 198 -1.07 6.10 -10.30
C CYS A 198 -0.32 6.37 -11.60
N ASP A 199 0.41 5.38 -12.07
CA ASP A 199 1.10 5.43 -13.34
C ASP A 199 0.14 5.36 -14.54
N GLU A 200 0.65 5.64 -15.73
CA GLU A 200 -0.17 5.70 -16.96
C GLU A 200 -0.72 4.32 -17.39
N ASP A 201 -0.09 3.24 -16.94
CA ASP A 201 -0.49 1.84 -17.14
C ASP A 201 -1.29 1.27 -15.96
N GLU A 202 -1.73 2.12 -15.06
CA GLU A 202 -2.60 1.77 -13.94
C GLU A 202 -3.97 2.46 -14.04
N ALA A 203 -4.99 1.79 -13.56
CA ALA A 203 -6.30 2.36 -13.35
C ALA A 203 -6.38 2.95 -11.94
N CYS A 204 -6.77 4.22 -11.84
CA CYS A 204 -7.20 4.74 -10.57
C CYS A 204 -8.57 4.18 -10.19
N VAL A 205 -8.64 3.55 -9.03
CA VAL A 205 -9.86 3.02 -8.43
C VAL A 205 -10.20 3.87 -7.21
N GLU A 206 -11.33 4.56 -7.25
CA GLU A 206 -11.89 5.28 -6.10
C GLU A 206 -12.80 4.34 -5.29
N LEU A 207 -12.42 4.08 -4.06
CA LEU A 207 -13.13 3.28 -3.08
C LEU A 207 -14.00 4.20 -2.22
N GLN A 208 -15.31 4.20 -2.43
CA GLN A 208 -16.26 5.06 -1.69
C GLN A 208 -16.77 4.37 -0.42
N TYR A 209 -16.38 4.91 0.72
CA TYR A 209 -16.84 4.49 2.05
C TYR A 209 -17.77 5.54 2.67
N PRO A 210 -18.59 5.17 3.67
CA PRO A 210 -19.42 6.14 4.39
C PRO A 210 -18.63 7.27 5.07
N LEU A 211 -17.37 7.02 5.44
CA LEU A 211 -16.50 7.99 6.10
C LEU A 211 -15.69 8.87 5.13
N GLY A 212 -15.60 8.48 3.85
CA GLY A 212 -14.79 9.17 2.86
C GLY A 212 -14.44 8.29 1.66
N SER A 213 -13.68 8.84 0.72
CA SER A 213 -13.11 8.07 -0.38
C SER A 213 -11.66 7.69 -0.07
N ALA A 214 -11.24 6.53 -0.52
CA ALA A 214 -9.82 6.17 -0.67
C ALA A 214 -9.53 5.89 -2.15
N PHE A 215 -8.26 5.94 -2.54
CA PHE A 215 -7.85 5.64 -3.91
C PHE A 215 -6.83 4.51 -3.91
N ARG A 216 -6.85 3.66 -4.94
CA ARG A 216 -5.85 2.61 -5.19
C ARG A 216 -5.48 2.62 -6.67
N CYS A 217 -4.28 2.19 -6.98
CA CYS A 217 -3.82 2.01 -8.35
C CYS A 217 -3.86 0.51 -8.66
N ASP A 218 -4.70 0.12 -9.62
CA ASP A 218 -4.80 -1.26 -10.10
C ASP A 218 -4.08 -1.39 -11.44
N PRO A 219 -3.25 -2.42 -11.66
CA PRO A 219 -2.64 -2.65 -12.97
C PRO A 219 -3.71 -2.72 -14.08
N LEU A 220 -3.55 -1.91 -15.13
CA LEU A 220 -4.50 -1.88 -16.23
C LEU A 220 -4.08 -2.92 -17.30
N PRO A 221 -4.93 -3.90 -17.64
CA PRO A 221 -4.60 -4.86 -18.68
C PRO A 221 -4.33 -4.17 -20.02
N LYS A 222 -3.27 -4.56 -20.73
CA LYS A 222 -2.93 -3.99 -22.05
C LYS A 222 -4.07 -4.05 -23.07
N ALA A 223 -4.98 -5.03 -22.93
CA ALA A 223 -6.17 -5.15 -23.76
C ALA A 223 -7.14 -3.96 -23.66
N CYS A 224 -6.99 -3.14 -22.62
CA CYS A 224 -7.83 -1.98 -22.31
C CYS A 224 -7.32 -0.67 -22.90
N ASP A 225 -6.14 -0.67 -23.54
CA ASP A 225 -5.59 0.46 -24.30
C ASP A 225 -5.62 1.78 -23.50
N GLY A 226 -5.20 1.72 -22.23
CA GLY A 226 -5.16 2.90 -21.36
C GLY A 226 -6.52 3.40 -20.87
N THR A 227 -7.62 2.70 -21.16
CA THR A 227 -8.96 3.13 -20.74
C THR A 227 -9.43 2.32 -19.50
N PRO A 228 -9.41 2.91 -18.29
CA PRO A 228 -9.88 2.24 -17.09
C PRO A 228 -11.41 2.18 -17.11
N THR A 229 -11.95 0.97 -17.23
CA THR A 229 -13.39 0.71 -17.12
C THR A 229 -13.65 -0.52 -16.26
N CYS A 230 -14.86 -0.60 -15.69
CA CYS A 230 -15.34 -1.76 -14.94
C CYS A 230 -15.31 -3.06 -15.74
N ALA A 231 -15.45 -2.98 -17.06
CA ALA A 231 -15.36 -4.15 -17.94
C ALA A 231 -13.92 -4.61 -18.19
N CYS A 232 -12.96 -3.73 -17.93
CA CYS A 232 -11.54 -3.92 -18.20
C CYS A 232 -10.77 -4.41 -16.99
N LEU A 233 -11.16 -3.96 -15.81
CA LEU A 233 -10.54 -4.39 -14.57
C LEU A 233 -11.01 -5.77 -14.13
N PRO A 234 -10.18 -6.52 -13.38
CA PRO A 234 -10.60 -7.77 -12.79
C PRO A 234 -11.88 -7.59 -11.96
N PRO A 235 -12.77 -8.58 -11.91
CA PRO A 235 -13.99 -8.50 -11.09
C PRO A 235 -13.71 -8.35 -9.59
N GLN A 236 -12.46 -8.63 -9.16
CA GLN A 236 -12.01 -8.45 -7.78
C GLN A 236 -11.61 -7.00 -7.45
N THR A 237 -11.51 -6.11 -8.44
CA THR A 237 -11.16 -4.70 -8.19
C THR A 237 -12.15 -4.03 -7.23
N CYS A 238 -13.45 -4.26 -7.44
CA CYS A 238 -14.53 -3.86 -6.55
C CYS A 238 -15.03 -5.09 -5.76
N ALA A 239 -14.11 -5.76 -5.08
CA ALA A 239 -14.46 -6.85 -4.18
C ALA A 239 -15.20 -6.33 -2.93
N ALA A 240 -15.87 -7.25 -2.23
CA ALA A 240 -16.56 -6.94 -0.99
C ALA A 240 -15.62 -6.21 0.01
N PRO A 241 -16.10 -5.15 0.70
CA PRO A 241 -17.50 -4.75 0.80
C PRO A 241 -18.02 -3.89 -0.37
N LEU A 242 -17.14 -3.37 -1.23
CA LEU A 242 -17.48 -2.42 -2.29
C LEU A 242 -17.88 -3.15 -3.58
N ASP A 243 -19.05 -3.78 -3.58
CA ASP A 243 -19.52 -4.70 -4.63
C ASP A 243 -20.07 -4.05 -5.91
N THR A 244 -20.12 -2.72 -5.97
CA THR A 244 -20.68 -1.97 -7.10
C THR A 244 -19.60 -1.19 -7.83
N CYS A 245 -19.39 -1.50 -9.11
CA CYS A 245 -18.46 -0.80 -9.98
C CYS A 245 -19.18 0.19 -10.91
N ALA A 246 -18.66 1.42 -11.03
CA ALA A 246 -19.13 2.42 -11.98
C ALA A 246 -17.96 3.13 -12.71
N ASP A 247 -18.12 3.37 -14.02
CA ASP A 247 -17.16 4.15 -14.81
C ASP A 247 -17.38 5.65 -14.58
N ALA A 248 -16.36 6.40 -14.16
CA ALA A 248 -16.49 7.82 -13.86
C ALA A 248 -15.31 8.64 -14.40
N GLY A 249 -15.47 9.20 -15.61
CA GLY A 249 -14.59 10.27 -16.09
C GLY A 249 -13.10 9.93 -16.18
N GLY A 250 -12.75 8.67 -16.44
CA GLY A 250 -11.36 8.21 -16.52
C GLY A 250 -10.83 7.56 -15.23
N LEU A 251 -11.69 7.30 -14.24
CA LEU A 251 -11.42 6.40 -13.13
C LEU A 251 -12.55 5.39 -12.96
N VAL A 252 -12.32 4.38 -12.13
CA VAL A 252 -13.33 3.40 -11.72
C VAL A 252 -13.77 3.69 -10.29
N GLN A 253 -15.07 3.80 -10.05
CA GLN A 253 -15.64 3.98 -8.71
C GLN A 253 -16.17 2.64 -8.18
N CYS A 254 -15.61 2.18 -7.06
CA CYS A 254 -16.17 1.11 -6.27
C CYS A 254 -16.98 1.70 -5.12
N SER A 255 -18.25 1.36 -5.04
CA SER A 255 -19.15 1.80 -3.97
C SER A 255 -19.90 0.62 -3.40
N CYS A 256 -20.56 0.83 -2.27
CA CYS A 256 -21.41 -0.18 -1.67
C CYS A 256 -22.74 0.44 -1.28
N ILE A 257 -23.80 -0.12 -1.85
CA ILE A 257 -25.16 0.43 -1.72
C ILE A 257 -25.77 0.09 -0.34
N ALA A 258 -25.24 -0.92 0.35
CA ALA A 258 -25.82 -1.52 1.55
C ALA A 258 -24.93 -1.49 2.80
N CYS A 259 -23.86 -0.71 2.78
CA CYS A 259 -23.07 -0.31 3.94
C CYS A 259 -23.36 1.17 4.27
#